data_AF-A0A2Z6Q4E4-F1
#
_entry.id   AF-A0A2Z6Q4E4-F1
#
_cell.length_a   1.000
_cell.length_b   1.000
_cell.length_c   1.000
_cell.angle_alpha   90.00
_cell.angle_beta   90.00
_cell.angle_gamma   90.00
#
_symmetry.space_group_name_H-M   'P 1'
#
loop_
_entity.id
_entity.type
_entity.pdbx_description
1 polymer ?
#
loop_
_entity_poly.entity_id
_entity_poly.type
_entity_poly.pdbx_seq_one_letter_code
_entity_poly.pdbx_strand_id
1 'polypeptide(L)'
;MHDRLFENFYATVIQRAYRNYKKRPASLAKRIWEVVRNDGTPDDKKYLGITSCIPYFDWEFEKKNQLYVRLANVTYDIVFKILYQRGYIIVNGSDWANQLKWLQNPEYYHIDKDNIEYLIRVTEFEKYKADSWFKKSIREHLGI
;
A
#
# COMPACT_ATOMS: atom_id res chain seq x y z
N MET A 1 -34.38 39.78 -31.51
CA MET A 1 -33.95 40.22 -30.16
C MET A 1 -34.47 39.27 -29.07
N HIS A 2 -34.49 37.96 -29.32
CA HIS A 2 -34.91 36.93 -28.34
C HIS A 2 -33.78 35.94 -28.02
N ASP A 3 -32.83 35.72 -28.94
CA ASP A 3 -31.75 34.74 -28.77
C ASP A 3 -30.74 35.10 -27.67
N ARG A 4 -30.42 36.40 -27.51
CA ARG A 4 -29.49 36.87 -26.47
C ARG A 4 -30.00 36.68 -25.04
N LEU A 5 -31.32 36.64 -24.84
CA LEU A 5 -31.91 36.39 -23.51
C LEU A 5 -31.88 34.90 -23.17
N PHE A 6 -32.06 34.04 -24.17
CA PHE A 6 -32.01 32.59 -24.03
C PHE A 6 -30.58 32.11 -23.70
N GLU A 7 -29.55 32.57 -24.43
CA GLU A 7 -28.16 32.19 -24.16
C GLU A 7 -27.66 32.65 -22.77
N ASN A 8 -28.04 33.85 -22.34
CA ASN A 8 -27.70 34.36 -21.00
C ASN A 8 -28.34 33.55 -19.86
N PHE A 9 -29.51 32.97 -20.11
CA PHE A 9 -30.15 32.05 -19.15
C PHE A 9 -29.33 30.76 -18.99
N TYR A 10 -28.92 30.12 -20.09
CA TYR A 10 -28.08 28.92 -20.03
C TYR A 10 -26.71 29.20 -19.40
N ALA A 11 -26.07 30.32 -19.74
CA ALA A 11 -24.82 30.74 -19.14
C ALA A 11 -24.95 30.87 -17.62
N THR A 12 -26.04 31.45 -17.13
CA THR A 12 -26.33 31.61 -15.70
C THR A 12 -26.56 30.26 -15.01
N VAL A 13 -27.30 29.35 -15.63
CA VAL A 13 -27.55 28.00 -15.10
C VAL A 13 -26.26 27.19 -14.98
N ILE A 14 -25.42 27.21 -16.02
CA ILE A 14 -24.12 26.51 -16.03
C ILE A 14 -23.17 27.08 -14.98
N GLN A 15 -23.07 28.41 -14.88
CA GLN A 15 -22.22 29.07 -13.88
C GLN A 15 -22.67 28.74 -12.45
N ARG A 16 -23.99 28.73 -12.19
CA ARG A 16 -24.55 28.38 -10.88
C ARG A 16 -24.30 26.91 -10.54
N ALA A 17 -24.48 26.00 -11.49
CA ALA A 17 -24.18 24.58 -11.33
C ALA A 17 -22.69 24.35 -11.02
N TYR A 18 -21.79 25.01 -11.74
CA TYR A 18 -20.35 24.91 -11.52
C TYR A 18 -19.91 25.48 -10.16
N ARG A 19 -20.47 26.62 -9.73
CA ARG A 19 -20.23 27.19 -8.39
C ARG A 19 -20.70 26.24 -7.28
N ASN A 20 -21.86 25.60 -7.47
CA ASN A 20 -22.38 24.62 -6.52
C ASN A 20 -21.52 23.34 -6.48
N TYR A 21 -21.02 22.87 -7.62
CA TYR A 21 -20.08 21.77 -7.69
C TYR A 21 -18.77 22.07 -6.92
N LYS A 22 -18.18 23.26 -7.11
CA LYS A 22 -16.99 23.69 -6.35
C LYS A 22 -17.20 23.78 -4.84
N LYS A 23 -18.43 24.06 -4.40
CA LYS A 23 -18.81 24.13 -2.97
C LYS A 23 -19.12 22.75 -2.35
N ARG A 24 -19.24 21.68 -3.15
CA ARG A 24 -19.52 20.35 -2.60
C ARG A 24 -18.32 19.88 -1.77
N PRO A 25 -18.55 19.36 -0.56
CA PRO A 25 -17.49 18.68 0.18
C PRO A 25 -16.99 17.50 -0.67
N ALA A 26 -15.67 17.28 -0.65
CA ALA A 26 -15.07 16.16 -1.35
C ALA A 26 -15.78 14.87 -0.91
N SER A 27 -16.29 14.11 -1.88
CA SER A 27 -16.93 12.82 -1.60
C SER A 27 -15.96 11.93 -0.81
N LEU A 28 -16.50 11.00 -0.03
CA LEU A 28 -15.67 10.06 0.72
C LEU A 28 -14.67 9.34 -0.21
N ALA A 29 -15.11 8.94 -1.41
CA ALA A 29 -14.24 8.35 -2.42
C ALA A 29 -13.10 9.29 -2.86
N LYS A 30 -13.40 10.59 -3.07
CA LYS A 30 -12.37 11.59 -3.43
C LYS A 30 -11.37 11.81 -2.29
N ARG A 31 -11.85 11.89 -1.04
CA ARG A 31 -10.99 12.03 0.14
C ARG A 31 -10.11 10.81 0.36
N ILE A 32 -10.66 9.61 0.26
CA ILE A 32 -9.91 8.35 0.33
C ILE A 32 -8.85 8.31 -0.77
N TRP A 33 -9.21 8.67 -2.00
CA TRP A 33 -8.27 8.73 -3.12
C TRP A 33 -7.14 9.74 -2.89
N GLU A 34 -7.44 10.92 -2.35
CA GLU A 34 -6.44 11.93 -2.01
C GLU A 34 -5.50 11.47 -0.87
N VAL A 35 -6.02 10.79 0.15
CA VAL A 35 -5.21 10.20 1.22
C VAL A 35 -4.29 9.11 0.67
N VAL A 36 -4.83 8.18 -0.12
CA VAL A 36 -4.05 7.08 -0.74
C VAL A 36 -3.04 7.61 -1.76
N ARG A 37 -3.31 8.74 -2.43
CA ARG A 37 -2.36 9.38 -3.35
C ARG A 37 -1.22 10.12 -2.62
N ASN A 38 -1.48 10.65 -1.44
CA ASN A 38 -0.58 11.57 -0.72
C ASN A 38 -0.05 11.02 0.61
N ASP A 39 0.00 9.69 0.78
CA ASP A 39 0.46 9.02 2.00
C ASP A 39 1.98 9.06 2.22
N GLY A 40 2.70 9.96 1.55
CA GLY A 40 4.16 10.08 1.62
C GLY A 40 4.93 8.97 0.90
N THR A 41 4.25 8.02 0.25
CA THR A 41 4.89 7.01 -0.59
C THR A 41 5.54 7.70 -1.81
N PRO A 42 6.82 7.45 -2.12
CA PRO A 42 7.48 7.92 -3.34
C PRO A 42 6.68 7.57 -4.62
N ASP A 43 6.70 8.43 -5.65
CA ASP A 43 5.85 8.26 -6.84
C ASP A 43 6.16 6.97 -7.63
N ASP A 44 7.41 6.50 -7.62
CA ASP A 44 7.85 5.20 -8.15
C ASP A 44 7.23 4.00 -7.42
N LYS A 45 6.78 4.20 -6.17
CA LYS A 45 6.08 3.21 -5.35
C LYS A 45 4.56 3.39 -5.34
N LYS A 46 4.02 4.41 -6.02
CA LYS A 46 2.56 4.60 -6.19
C LYS A 46 2.04 3.81 -7.40
N TYR A 47 0.70 3.68 -7.48
CA TYR A 47 -0.06 3.11 -8.61
C TYR A 47 0.30 3.59 -10.03
N LEU A 48 1.06 4.68 -10.15
CA LEU A 48 1.44 5.26 -11.44
C LEU A 48 2.92 5.01 -11.78
N GLY A 49 3.76 4.69 -10.79
CA GLY A 49 5.20 4.47 -10.97
C GLY A 49 5.62 3.00 -10.87
N ILE A 50 4.76 2.11 -10.37
CA ILE A 50 5.01 0.66 -10.38
C ILE A 50 4.84 0.16 -11.82
N THR A 51 5.92 0.20 -12.59
CA THR A 51 5.98 -0.42 -13.92
C THR A 51 5.86 -1.93 -13.75
N SER A 52 4.84 -2.54 -14.36
CA SER A 52 4.75 -4.01 -14.43
C SER A 52 6.03 -4.57 -15.05
N CYS A 53 6.70 -5.48 -14.34
CA CYS A 53 7.83 -6.24 -14.88
C CYS A 53 7.40 -7.27 -15.96
N ILE A 54 6.10 -7.35 -16.26
CA ILE A 54 5.51 -8.23 -17.27
C ILE A 54 4.91 -7.36 -18.39
N PRO A 55 5.44 -7.43 -19.63
CA PRO A 55 5.10 -6.51 -20.73
C PRO A 55 3.76 -6.78 -21.42
N TYR A 56 3.00 -7.80 -21.01
CA TYR A 56 1.80 -8.26 -21.71
C TYR A 56 0.67 -8.59 -20.73
N PHE A 57 -0.11 -7.59 -20.33
CA PHE A 57 -1.42 -7.80 -19.69
C PHE A 57 -2.34 -6.59 -19.93
N ASP A 58 -3.65 -6.84 -19.94
CA ASP A 58 -4.71 -5.83 -19.99
C ASP A 58 -4.59 -4.83 -18.82
N TRP A 59 -4.96 -3.56 -19.04
CA TRP A 59 -4.90 -2.47 -18.04
C TRP A 59 -5.55 -2.86 -16.71
N GLU A 60 -6.66 -3.60 -16.76
CA GLU A 60 -7.34 -4.09 -15.55
C GLU A 60 -6.41 -4.95 -14.69
N PHE A 61 -5.64 -5.84 -15.31
CA PHE A 61 -4.70 -6.71 -14.61
C PHE A 61 -3.51 -5.92 -14.06
N GLU A 62 -2.97 -4.97 -14.84
CA GLU A 62 -1.89 -4.09 -14.37
C GLU A 62 -2.31 -3.33 -13.10
N LYS A 63 -3.53 -2.77 -13.08
CA LYS A 63 -4.05 -2.07 -11.90
C LYS A 63 -4.32 -2.99 -10.72
N LYS A 64 -4.80 -4.21 -10.95
CA LYS A 64 -4.91 -5.23 -9.90
C LYS A 64 -3.55 -5.57 -9.31
N ASN A 65 -2.52 -5.74 -10.14
CA ASN A 65 -1.18 -6.06 -9.68
C ASN A 65 -0.54 -4.91 -8.88
N GLN A 66 -0.69 -3.67 -9.35
CA GLN A 66 -0.21 -2.49 -8.61
C GLN A 66 -0.91 -2.34 -7.25
N LEU A 67 -2.22 -2.59 -7.18
CA LEU A 67 -2.97 -2.64 -5.92
C LEU A 67 -2.44 -3.73 -4.99
N TYR A 68 -2.23 -4.93 -5.53
CA TYR A 68 -1.73 -6.07 -4.80
C TYR A 68 -0.34 -5.81 -4.21
N VAL A 69 0.61 -5.34 -5.01
CA VAL A 69 1.98 -5.01 -4.57
C VAL A 69 1.96 -3.95 -3.49
N ARG A 70 1.14 -2.89 -3.65
CA ARG A 70 1.05 -1.83 -2.64
C ARG A 70 0.46 -2.34 -1.33
N LEU A 71 -0.59 -3.15 -1.41
CA LEU A 71 -1.20 -3.75 -0.21
C LEU A 71 -0.21 -4.68 0.49
N ALA A 72 0.54 -5.49 -0.25
CA ALA A 72 1.57 -6.35 0.29
C ALA A 72 2.66 -5.56 1.01
N ASN A 73 3.16 -4.47 0.41
CA ASN A 73 4.18 -3.61 1.01
C ASN A 73 3.71 -2.95 2.32
N VAL A 74 2.52 -2.33 2.30
CA VAL A 74 1.94 -1.69 3.49
C VAL A 74 1.65 -2.71 4.60
N THR A 75 1.15 -3.89 4.24
CA THR A 75 0.89 -4.97 5.19
C THR A 75 2.19 -5.44 5.82
N TYR A 76 3.23 -5.64 5.02
CA TYR A 76 4.55 -6.06 5.50
C TYR A 76 5.11 -5.05 6.50
N ASP A 77 5.09 -3.75 6.19
CA ASP A 77 5.57 -2.68 7.09
C ASP A 77 4.87 -2.72 8.46
N ILE A 78 3.55 -2.91 8.47
CA ILE A 78 2.75 -2.95 9.69
C ILE A 78 3.03 -4.24 10.47
N VAL A 79 3.00 -5.40 9.79
CA VAL A 79 3.24 -6.71 10.40
C VAL A 79 4.64 -6.76 11.01
N PHE A 80 5.64 -6.26 10.29
CA PHE A 80 7.03 -6.21 10.75
C PHE A 80 7.15 -5.45 12.07
N LYS A 81 6.59 -4.23 12.14
CA LYS A 81 6.65 -3.38 13.35
C LYS A 81 5.96 -4.05 14.54
N ILE A 82 4.78 -4.66 14.34
CA ILE A 82 4.05 -5.34 15.41
C ILE A 82 4.82 -6.58 15.89
N LEU A 83 5.36 -7.39 14.99
CA LEU A 83 6.14 -8.58 15.36
C LEU A 83 7.43 -8.21 16.09
N TYR A 84 8.12 -7.17 15.64
CA TYR A 84 9.31 -6.65 16.31
C TYR A 84 9.00 -6.19 17.74
N GLN A 85 7.91 -5.46 17.94
CA GLN A 85 7.43 -5.07 19.29
C GLN A 85 7.10 -6.28 20.18
N ARG A 86 6.74 -7.42 19.59
CA ARG A 86 6.47 -8.69 20.29
C ARG A 86 7.72 -9.55 20.48
N GLY A 87 8.90 -9.09 20.05
CA GLY A 87 10.15 -9.83 20.21
C GLY A 87 10.44 -10.84 19.09
N TYR A 88 9.81 -10.69 17.92
CA TYR A 88 10.05 -11.52 16.73
C TYR A 88 10.67 -10.70 15.59
N ILE A 89 11.45 -11.36 14.74
CA ILE A 89 12.02 -10.76 13.54
C ILE A 89 11.66 -11.62 12.34
N ILE A 90 11.24 -10.98 11.25
CA ILE A 90 10.99 -11.64 9.97
C ILE A 90 12.33 -11.90 9.27
N VAL A 91 12.64 -13.15 8.96
CA VAL A 91 13.87 -13.58 8.26
C VAL A 91 13.62 -14.02 6.81
N ASN A 92 12.37 -14.33 6.45
CA ASN A 92 12.00 -14.64 5.06
C ASN A 92 10.66 -13.99 4.70
N GLY A 93 10.55 -13.57 3.44
CA GLY A 93 9.31 -13.06 2.87
C GLY A 93 8.30 -14.19 2.59
N SER A 94 7.02 -13.87 2.71
CA SER A 94 5.91 -14.75 2.29
C SER A 94 4.77 -13.90 1.74
N ASP A 95 3.74 -14.55 1.21
CA ASP A 95 2.49 -13.91 0.82
C ASP A 95 1.87 -13.12 2.00
N TRP A 96 1.28 -11.95 1.71
CA TRP A 96 0.72 -11.07 2.75
C TRP A 96 -0.37 -11.75 3.59
N ALA A 97 -1.11 -12.72 3.02
CA ALA A 97 -2.09 -13.49 3.77
C ALA A 97 -1.45 -14.40 4.83
N ASN A 98 -0.24 -14.91 4.58
CA ASN A 98 0.53 -15.65 5.57
C ASN A 98 1.10 -14.73 6.65
N GLN A 99 1.55 -13.54 6.26
CA GLN A 99 2.05 -12.52 7.20
C GLN A 99 0.98 -12.14 8.24
N LEU A 100 -0.29 -12.09 7.86
CA LEU A 100 -1.38 -11.83 8.80
C LEU A 100 -1.60 -12.98 9.80
N LYS A 101 -1.35 -14.24 9.41
CA LYS A 101 -1.41 -15.38 10.33
C LYS A 101 -0.32 -15.31 11.40
N TRP A 102 0.86 -14.79 11.05
CA TRP A 102 1.96 -14.56 11.98
C TRP A 102 1.57 -13.62 13.13
N LEU A 103 0.69 -12.64 12.86
CA LEU A 103 0.18 -11.77 13.92
C LEU A 103 -0.76 -12.48 14.90
N GLN A 104 -1.40 -13.57 14.49
CA GLN A 104 -2.32 -14.33 15.33
C GLN A 104 -1.57 -15.30 16.22
N ASN A 105 -0.62 -16.05 15.65
CA ASN A 105 0.19 -17.03 16.38
C ASN A 105 1.59 -17.17 15.76
N PRO A 106 2.53 -16.28 16.10
CA PRO A 106 3.87 -16.28 15.49
C PRO A 106 4.64 -17.56 15.81
N GLU A 107 4.47 -18.14 17.00
CA GLU A 107 5.10 -19.42 17.38
C GLU A 107 4.64 -20.58 16.52
N TYR A 108 3.36 -20.65 16.16
CA TYR A 108 2.87 -21.74 15.33
C TYR A 108 3.34 -21.61 13.87
N TYR A 109 3.46 -20.38 13.38
CA TYR A 109 3.76 -20.11 11.96
C TYR A 109 5.21 -19.69 11.70
N HIS A 110 6.12 -19.80 12.68
CA HIS A 110 7.51 -19.38 12.51
C HIS A 110 8.26 -20.24 11.49
N ILE A 111 7.90 -21.51 11.33
CA ILE A 111 8.44 -22.46 10.35
C ILE A 111 7.27 -23.14 9.64
N ASP A 112 7.34 -23.29 8.32
CA ASP A 112 6.34 -24.05 7.57
C ASP A 112 6.69 -25.54 7.42
N LYS A 113 5.77 -26.28 6.77
CA LYS A 113 5.90 -27.70 6.48
C LYS A 113 7.13 -28.07 5.65
N ASP A 114 7.68 -27.11 4.91
CA ASP A 114 8.84 -27.29 4.03
C ASP A 114 10.14 -26.88 4.76
N ASN A 115 10.07 -26.68 6.09
CA ASN A 115 11.13 -26.21 6.98
C ASN A 115 11.68 -24.82 6.61
N ILE A 116 10.86 -23.97 5.97
CA ILE A 116 11.21 -22.58 5.73
C ILE A 116 10.92 -21.79 7.00
N GLU A 117 11.97 -21.26 7.63
CA GLU A 117 11.88 -20.37 8.78
C GLU A 117 11.57 -18.95 8.30
N TYR A 118 10.43 -18.40 8.73
CA TYR A 118 9.98 -17.05 8.42
C TYR A 118 10.22 -16.08 9.57
N LEU A 119 10.15 -16.56 10.81
CA LEU A 119 10.25 -15.75 12.02
C LEU A 119 11.27 -16.34 12.96
N ILE A 120 12.08 -15.48 13.57
CA ILE A 120 12.97 -15.84 14.67
C ILE A 120 12.66 -14.97 15.89
N ARG A 121 13.10 -15.38 17.08
CA ARG A 121 13.10 -14.44 18.21
C ARG A 121 14.22 -13.40 18.05
N VAL A 122 14.01 -12.21 18.59
CA VAL A 122 15.04 -11.15 18.61
C VAL A 122 16.33 -11.63 19.30
N THR A 123 16.23 -12.52 20.29
CA THR A 123 17.38 -13.15 20.97
C THR A 123 18.24 -14.02 20.04
N GLU A 124 17.71 -14.44 18.90
CA GLU A 124 18.37 -15.32 17.95
C GLU A 124 18.94 -14.55 16.75
N PHE A 125 18.93 -13.21 16.81
CA PHE A 125 19.39 -12.31 15.75
C PHE A 125 20.78 -12.66 15.20
N GLU A 126 21.69 -13.13 16.06
CA GLU A 126 23.06 -13.48 15.66
C GLU A 126 23.10 -14.59 14.59
N LYS A 127 22.08 -15.48 14.51
CA LYS A 127 21.99 -16.52 13.46
C LYS A 127 21.96 -15.92 12.05
N TYR A 128 21.31 -14.77 11.87
CA TYR A 128 21.09 -14.12 10.57
C TYR A 128 21.91 -12.84 10.39
N LYS A 129 22.81 -12.53 11.32
CA LYS A 129 23.64 -11.32 11.26
C LYS A 129 24.65 -11.34 10.11
N ALA A 130 24.89 -12.44 9.41
CA ALA A 130 25.70 -12.42 8.19
C ALA A 130 24.88 -12.03 6.96
N ASP A 131 23.55 -12.20 7.01
CA ASP A 131 22.67 -12.03 5.87
C ASP A 131 22.49 -10.54 5.51
N SER A 132 22.83 -10.20 4.26
CA SER A 132 22.80 -8.83 3.75
C SER A 132 21.39 -8.33 3.50
N TRP A 133 20.49 -9.21 3.04
CA TRP A 133 19.07 -8.90 2.81
C TRP A 133 18.36 -8.63 4.14
N PHE A 134 18.57 -9.49 5.13
CA PHE A 134 18.01 -9.37 6.47
C PHE A 134 18.41 -8.06 7.15
N LYS A 135 19.71 -7.71 7.12
CA LYS A 135 20.20 -6.43 7.64
C LYS A 135 19.53 -5.24 6.96
N LYS A 136 19.41 -5.30 5.63
CA LYS A 136 18.80 -4.22 4.85
C LYS A 136 17.32 -4.05 5.24
N SER A 137 16.57 -5.14 5.33
CA SER A 137 15.17 -5.15 5.74
C SER A 137 14.98 -4.51 7.13
N ILE A 138 15.78 -4.90 8.12
CA ILE A 138 15.75 -4.32 9.47
C ILE A 138 15.91 -2.79 9.43
N ARG A 139 16.92 -2.30 8.69
CA ARG A 139 17.18 -0.86 8.58
C ARG A 139 16.05 -0.11 7.89
N GLU A 140 15.52 -0.66 6.81
CA GLU A 140 14.46 -0.03 6.00
C GLU A 140 13.14 0.09 6.76
N HIS A 141 12.74 -0.94 7.50
CA HIS A 141 11.40 -1.00 8.11
C HIS A 141 11.34 -0.48 9.55
N LEU A 142 12.45 -0.51 10.28
CA LEU A 142 12.54 0.04 11.63
C LEU A 142 13.21 1.44 11.69
N GLY A 143 13.89 1.86 10.63
CA GLY A 143 14.58 3.15 10.58
C GLY A 143 15.80 3.25 11.50
N ILE A 144 16.51 2.12 11.70
CA ILE A 144 17.70 1.98 12.57
C ILE A 144 18.95 1.79 11.70
#